data_AF-A0ABD0N7D6-F1
#
_entry.id   AF-A0ABD0N7D6-F1
#
_cell.length_a   1.000
_cell.length_b   1.000
_cell.length_c   1.000
_cell.angle_alpha   90.00
_cell.angle_beta   90.00
_cell.angle_gamma   90.00
#
_symmetry.space_group_name_H-M   'P 1'
#
loop_
_entity.id
_entity.type
_entity.pdbx_description
1 polymer ?
#
loop_
_entity_poly.entity_id
_entity_poly.type
_entity_poly.pdbx_seq_one_letter_code
_entity_poly.pdbx_strand_id
1 'polypeptide(L)' 'NIVVHEFATLCLTSLSVDFSYKIQIFEHKGLEPLIQLLSSPDPDVKKNSVECIFNLVQ' A
#
# COMPACT_ATOMS: atom_id res chain seq x y z
N ASN A 1 13.46 -5.71 -3.71
CA ASN A 1 14.31 -4.51 -3.90
C ASN A 1 13.64 -3.40 -3.10
N ILE A 2 14.29 -2.87 -2.05
CA ILE A 2 13.67 -1.92 -1.11
C ILE A 2 13.12 -0.69 -1.85
N VAL A 3 13.91 -0.13 -2.77
CA VAL A 3 13.54 1.04 -3.57
C VAL A 3 12.28 0.79 -4.41
N VAL A 4 12.14 -0.42 -4.97
CA VAL A 4 10.92 -0.78 -5.73
C VAL A 4 9.71 -0.83 -4.81
N HIS A 5 9.84 -1.41 -3.62
CA HIS A 5 8.74 -1.47 -2.66
C HIS A 5 8.37 -0.07 -2.15
N GLU A 6 9.35 0.79 -1.91
CA GLU A 6 9.15 2.16 -1.45
C GLU A 6 8.29 2.95 -2.45
N PHE A 7 8.70 2.99 -3.72
CA PHE A 7 7.96 3.71 -4.74
C PHE A 7 6.63 3.04 -5.11
N ALA A 8 6.56 1.71 -5.11
CA ALA A 8 5.31 1.00 -5.37
C ALA A 8 4.27 1.28 -4.27
N THR A 9 4.68 1.21 -3.01
CA THR A 9 3.78 1.50 -1.88
C THR A 9 3.38 2.97 -1.86
N LEU A 10 4.29 3.90 -2.12
CA LEU A 10 3.97 5.33 -2.24
C LEU A 10 2.92 5.61 -3.32
N CYS A 11 3.06 4.96 -4.48
CA CYS A 11 2.09 5.06 -5.57
C CYS A 11 0.73 4.49 -5.16
N LEU A 12 0.70 3.30 -4.54
CA LEU A 12 -0.54 2.70 -4.04
C LEU A 12 -1.22 3.59 -2.99
N THR A 13 -0.47 4.17 -2.05
CA THR A 13 -1.01 5.13 -1.08
C THR A 13 -1.66 6.32 -1.79
N SER A 14 -0.98 6.88 -2.78
CA SER A 14 -1.49 8.02 -3.56
C SER A 14 -2.77 7.68 -4.34
N LEU A 15 -2.88 6.46 -4.88
CA LEU A 15 -4.08 5.99 -5.59
C LEU A 15 -5.22 5.63 -4.64
N SER A 16 -4.90 5.09 -3.46
CA SER A 16 -5.89 4.59 -2.50
C SER A 16 -6.83 5.65 -1.92
N VAL A 17 -6.61 6.93 -2.18
CA VAL A 17 -7.53 8.01 -1.81
C VAL A 17 -8.76 8.08 -2.73
N ASP A 18 -8.67 7.56 -3.97
CA ASP A 18 -9.78 7.51 -4.92
C ASP A 18 -10.53 6.18 -4.81
N PHE A 19 -11.86 6.26 -4.72
CA PHE A 19 -12.73 5.09 -4.55
C PHE A 19 -12.58 4.04 -5.67
N SER A 20 -12.38 4.48 -6.91
CA SER A 20 -12.24 3.59 -8.07
C SER A 20 -10.97 2.74 -7.94
N TYR A 21 -9.88 3.35 -7.48
CA TYR A 21 -8.63 2.64 -7.26
C TYR A 21 -8.66 1.79 -6.00
N LYS A 22 -9.39 2.18 -4.95
CA LYS A 22 -9.61 1.29 -3.79
C LYS A 22 -10.20 -0.05 -4.23
N ILE A 23 -11.25 -0.01 -5.07
CA ILE A 23 -11.87 -1.23 -5.62
C ILE A 23 -10.83 -2.06 -6.37
N GLN A 24 -10.07 -1.43 -7.27
CA GLN A 24 -9.05 -2.15 -8.03
C GLN A 24 -7.99 -2.79 -7.13
N ILE A 25 -7.54 -2.09 -6.08
CA ILE A 25 -6.57 -2.65 -5.12
C ILE A 25 -7.14 -3.89 -4.42
N PHE A 26 -8.42 -3.88 -4.04
CA PHE A 26 -9.09 -5.05 -3.47
C PHE A 26 -9.23 -6.19 -4.48
N GLU A 27 -9.69 -5.92 -5.69
CA GLU A 27 -9.88 -6.92 -6.75
C GLU A 27 -8.57 -7.62 -7.12
N HIS A 28 -7.45 -6.89 -7.10
CA HIS A 28 -6.12 -7.42 -7.36
C HIS A 28 -5.45 -8.02 -6.12
N LYS A 29 -6.20 -8.25 -5.02
CA LYS A 29 -5.71 -8.83 -3.76
C LYS A 29 -4.54 -8.05 -3.14
N GLY A 30 -4.51 -6.72 -3.31
CA GLY A 30 -3.42 -5.87 -2.86
C GLY A 30 -3.28 -5.76 -1.33
N LEU A 31 -4.34 -6.07 -0.57
CA LEU A 31 -4.33 -5.96 0.89
C LEU A 31 -3.33 -6.92 1.56
N GLU A 32 -3.26 -8.18 1.13
CA GLU A 32 -2.38 -9.17 1.75
C GLU A 32 -0.89 -8.81 1.58
N PRO A 33 -0.39 -8.43 0.39
CA PRO A 33 0.97 -7.90 0.22
C PRO A 33 1.24 -6.66 1.06
N LEU A 34 0.29 -5.72 1.15
CA LEU A 34 0.45 -4.52 2.00
C LEU A 34 0.63 -4.88 3.47
N ILE A 35 -0.13 -5.87 3.98
CA ILE A 35 0.03 -6.38 5.36
C ILE A 35 1.41 -7.02 5.54
N GLN A 36 1.89 -7.81 4.59
CA GLN A 36 3.22 -8.41 4.65
C GLN A 36 4.32 -7.35 4.70
N LEU A 37 4.16 -6.25 3.96
CA LEU A 37 5.11 -5.14 3.92
C LEU A 37 5.19 -4.33 5.23
N LEU A 38 4.26 -4.52 6.16
CA LEU A 38 4.37 -3.97 7.53
C LEU A 38 5.58 -4.52 8.30
N SER A 39 6.09 -5.68 7.90
CA SER A 39 7.29 -6.29 8.47
C SER A 39 8.59 -5.81 7.79
N SER A 40 8.50 -4.89 6.82
CA SER A 40 9.68 -4.36 6.12
C SER A 40 10.67 -3.71 7.11
N PRO A 41 11.99 -3.91 6.92
CA PRO A 41 13.02 -3.19 7.66
C PRO A 41 13.10 -1.71 7.24
N ASP A 42 12.56 -1.38 6.07
CA ASP A 42 12.55 -0.02 5.54
C ASP A 42 11.37 0.80 6.12
N PRO A 43 11.64 1.95 6.75
CA PRO A 43 10.61 2.76 7.41
C PRO A 43 9.61 3.37 6.43
N ASP A 44 10.04 3.72 5.22
CA ASP A 44 9.19 4.37 4.22
C ASP A 44 8.20 3.36 3.60
N VAL A 45 8.68 2.16 3.25
CA VAL A 45 7.81 1.04 2.85
C VAL A 45 6.76 0.76 3.90
N LYS A 46 7.15 0.72 5.18
CA LYS A 46 6.23 0.44 6.30
C LYS A 46 5.19 1.54 6.44
N LYS A 47 5.62 2.80 6.46
CA LYS A 47 4.74 3.97 6.54
C LYS A 47 3.72 3.97 5.41
N ASN A 48 4.19 3.87 4.16
CA ASN A 48 3.33 3.90 2.98
C ASN A 48 2.32 2.76 3.02
N SER A 49 2.75 1.56 3.44
CA SER A 49 1.86 0.39 3.55
C SER A 49 0.77 0.59 4.60
N VAL A 50 1.10 1.12 5.79
CA VAL A 50 0.10 1.45 6.83
C VAL A 50 -0.90 2.49 6.31
N GLU A 51 -0.41 3.53 5.66
CA GLU A 51 -1.26 4.63 5.14
C GLU A 51 -2.18 4.14 4.02
N CYS A 52 -1.67 3.30 3.11
CA CYS A 52 -2.49 2.67 2.08
C CYS A 52 -3.57 1.78 2.71
N ILE A 53 -3.23 0.96 3.71
CA ILE A 53 -4.21 0.11 4.42
C ILE A 53 -5.27 0.98 5.10
N PHE A 54 -4.87 2.06 5.76
CA PHE A 54 -5.79 3.00 6.38
C PHE A 54 -6.78 3.57 5.36
N ASN A 55 -6.28 4.04 4.21
CA ASN A 55 -7.13 4.58 3.14
C ASN A 55 -8.11 3.53 2.59
N LEU A 56 -7.71 2.26 2.48
CA LEU A 56 -8.57 1.18 2.00
C LEU A 56 -9.73 0.84 2.94
N VAL A 57 -9.59 1.11 4.24
CA VAL A 57 -10.62 0.82 5.26
C VAL A 57 -11.46 2.03 5.65
N GLN A 58 -11.15 3.22 5.11
CA GLN A 58 -12.00 4.42 5.15
C GLN A 58 -13.04 4.38 4.04
#